data_AF-A0A832A6P7-F1
#
_entry.id   AF-A0A832A6P7-F1
#
_cell.length_a   1.000
_cell.length_b   1.000
_cell.length_c   1.000
_cell.angle_alpha   90.00
_cell.angle_beta   90.00
_cell.angle_gamma   90.00
#
_symmetry.space_group_name_H-M   'P 1'
#
loop_
_entity.id
_entity.type
_entity.pdbx_description
1 polymer ?
#
loop_
_entity_poly.entity_id
_entity_poly.type
_entity_poly.pdbx_seq_one_letter_code
_entity_poly.pdbx_strand_id
1 'polypeptide(L)'
;MKIPKFFRKKKNIIITIISILIFVSIIYIFINRNNNITIQTSLVERQNLEQTVLATGQVVSGTDLSLSFQSSGVVSRILVKEGDRVERGQILANLDQSSALANLTSAKGTLAQYQALYDKLVAGSSGYGIASYEIALDGANKDALNSLNDASLKSYNALAAVVNLQNNYFKGYDGDARNAKAQIERDVDIINSSLNKAKKSGLQEDIDSAVSLTINSLNSISSSLAIIRSTLDTPYYYGLVPEATKQEIDTQRANINSALASVTANQKAISSAKLSLLQSGPEIDAVKAQILSAQGQVAAAQAVLNNTIITAPSNGIITKVDIKVGEQATALKEAIVLQDTDNLYIEADISEANIAVLNIGQKIDYTFDALGQDEHFSGELISINPASTIVSGVVNYRVKASFEKSEKIKPGMTANMTIMVDKKENVLAVPSTAIINKNRKNYVRVVDDIKNRKYHEVEVKTGLQADGGLVEIIEGLNEGQEVIIYIK
;
A
#
# COMPACT_ATOMS: atom_id res chain seq x y z
N MET A 1 -19.82 -50.73 -108.96
CA MET A 1 -18.46 -50.81 -109.54
C MET A 1 -17.80 -52.11 -109.04
N LYS A 2 -17.56 -53.08 -109.93
CA LYS A 2 -17.16 -54.47 -109.59
C LYS A 2 -15.65 -54.56 -109.39
N ILE A 3 -15.21 -55.08 -108.24
CA ILE A 3 -13.81 -55.41 -107.94
C ILE A 3 -13.42 -56.72 -108.68
N PRO A 4 -12.27 -56.78 -109.38
CA PRO A 4 -11.92 -57.91 -110.24
C PRO A 4 -11.52 -59.20 -109.48
N LYS A 5 -11.91 -60.35 -110.06
CA LYS A 5 -11.78 -61.72 -109.53
C LYS A 5 -10.34 -62.29 -109.59
N PHE A 6 -9.34 -61.65 -108.96
CA PHE A 6 -7.97 -62.20 -108.88
C PHE A 6 -7.52 -62.61 -107.45
N PHE A 7 -8.30 -62.31 -106.40
CA PHE A 7 -7.90 -62.52 -104.99
C PHE A 7 -8.75 -63.54 -104.22
N ARG A 8 -8.89 -64.78 -104.72
CA ARG A 8 -9.70 -65.82 -104.02
C ARG A 8 -8.94 -67.07 -103.55
N LYS A 9 -7.63 -67.21 -103.82
CA LYS A 9 -6.84 -68.40 -103.39
C LYS A 9 -5.65 -68.15 -102.45
N LYS A 10 -5.31 -66.90 -102.07
CA LYS A 10 -4.22 -66.58 -101.10
C LYS A 10 -4.63 -65.68 -99.93
N LYS A 11 -5.93 -65.58 -99.63
CA LYS A 11 -6.46 -64.71 -98.55
C LYS A 11 -5.94 -65.11 -97.17
N ASN A 12 -5.75 -66.41 -96.90
CA ASN A 12 -5.34 -66.88 -95.58
C ASN A 12 -3.87 -66.53 -95.27
N ILE A 13 -2.97 -66.59 -96.25
CA ILE A 13 -1.53 -66.28 -96.06
C ILE A 13 -1.31 -64.78 -95.76
N ILE A 14 -2.07 -63.91 -96.42
CA ILE A 14 -1.98 -62.45 -96.21
C ILE A 14 -2.51 -62.07 -94.82
N ILE A 15 -3.57 -62.75 -94.34
CA ILE A 15 -4.09 -62.55 -92.99
C ILE A 15 -3.10 -63.03 -91.92
N THR A 16 -2.37 -64.13 -92.15
CA THR A 16 -1.36 -64.62 -91.19
C THR A 16 -0.15 -63.68 -91.09
N ILE A 17 0.33 -63.12 -92.21
CA ILE A 17 1.44 -62.15 -92.21
C ILE A 17 1.03 -60.85 -91.53
N ILE A 18 -0.17 -60.34 -91.79
CA ILE A 18 -0.70 -59.14 -91.13
C ILE A 18 -0.89 -59.39 -89.62
N SER A 19 -1.37 -60.57 -89.23
CA SER A 19 -1.48 -60.97 -87.82
C SER A 19 -0.13 -61.00 -87.11
N ILE A 20 0.91 -61.58 -87.74
CA ILE A 20 2.28 -61.60 -87.20
C ILE A 20 2.85 -60.18 -87.10
N LEU A 21 2.64 -59.33 -88.10
CA LEU A 21 3.10 -57.93 -88.08
C LEU A 21 2.40 -57.13 -86.99
N ILE A 22 1.10 -57.35 -86.78
CA ILE A 22 0.33 -56.76 -85.69
C ILE A 22 0.83 -57.31 -84.35
N PHE A 23 1.14 -58.61 -84.24
CA PHE A 23 1.63 -59.22 -83.00
C PHE A 23 3.05 -58.74 -82.64
N VAL A 24 3.94 -58.59 -83.62
CA VAL A 24 5.28 -58.00 -83.43
C VAL A 24 5.17 -56.51 -83.12
N SER A 25 4.25 -55.79 -83.74
CA SER A 25 3.99 -54.37 -83.42
C SER A 25 3.38 -54.20 -82.03
N ILE A 26 2.47 -55.09 -81.61
CA ILE A 26 1.92 -55.13 -80.25
C ILE A 26 3.01 -55.48 -79.24
N ILE A 27 3.87 -56.47 -79.51
CA ILE A 27 5.02 -56.82 -78.66
C ILE A 27 6.01 -55.65 -78.59
N TYR A 28 6.28 -54.96 -79.69
CA TYR A 28 7.15 -53.79 -79.71
C TYR A 28 6.55 -52.62 -78.91
N ILE A 29 5.24 -52.39 -79.02
CA ILE A 29 4.51 -51.39 -78.23
C ILE A 29 4.43 -51.79 -76.74
N PHE A 30 4.38 -53.09 -76.43
CA PHE A 30 4.32 -53.58 -75.05
C PHE A 30 5.69 -53.59 -74.37
N ILE A 31 6.77 -53.90 -75.10
CA ILE A 31 8.15 -53.84 -74.61
C ILE A 31 8.64 -52.39 -74.48
N ASN A 32 8.17 -51.48 -75.34
CA ASN A 32 8.60 -50.08 -75.34
C ASN A 32 7.67 -49.13 -74.56
N ARG A 33 6.86 -49.64 -73.63
CA ARG A 33 6.17 -48.84 -72.61
C ARG A 33 7.20 -48.35 -71.58
N ASN A 34 7.99 -47.34 -71.96
CA ASN A 34 8.72 -46.54 -71.00
C ASN A 34 7.69 -45.77 -70.16
N ASN A 35 7.43 -46.26 -68.96
CA ASN A 35 6.82 -45.45 -67.91
C ASN A 35 7.80 -44.33 -67.60
N ASN A 36 7.52 -43.13 -68.11
CA ASN A 36 8.28 -41.92 -67.80
C ASN A 36 7.95 -41.50 -66.38
N ILE A 37 8.66 -42.09 -65.43
CA ILE A 37 8.64 -41.68 -64.03
C ILE A 37 9.39 -40.35 -63.92
N THR A 38 8.71 -39.29 -63.48
CA THR A 38 9.33 -37.97 -63.30
C THR A 38 9.70 -37.79 -61.84
N ILE A 39 10.99 -37.61 -61.58
CA ILE A 39 11.53 -37.34 -60.24
C ILE A 39 11.70 -35.84 -60.10
N GLN A 40 11.03 -35.24 -59.11
CA GLN A 40 11.32 -33.87 -58.69
C GLN A 40 12.28 -33.91 -57.51
N THR A 41 13.34 -33.11 -57.58
CA THR A 41 14.36 -32.98 -56.54
C THR A 41 14.32 -31.60 -55.90
N SER A 42 14.85 -31.50 -54.69
CA SER A 42 15.10 -30.25 -53.97
C SER A 42 16.50 -30.31 -53.40
N LEU A 43 17.20 -29.17 -53.37
CA LEU A 43 18.56 -29.08 -52.84
C LEU A 43 18.50 -28.91 -51.32
N VAL A 44 19.31 -29.66 -50.58
CA VAL A 44 19.47 -29.49 -49.14
C VAL A 44 20.33 -28.26 -48.89
N GLU A 45 19.71 -27.17 -48.49
CA GLU A 45 20.38 -25.91 -48.18
C GLU A 45 20.17 -25.52 -46.72
N ARG A 46 21.10 -24.70 -46.21
CA ARG A 46 20.91 -24.05 -44.91
C ARG A 46 20.01 -22.85 -45.07
N GLN A 47 18.99 -22.79 -44.23
CA GLN A 47 18.06 -21.67 -44.18
C GLN A 47 17.60 -21.40 -42.75
N ASN A 48 17.05 -20.20 -42.54
CA ASN A 48 16.40 -19.87 -41.28
C ASN A 48 15.00 -20.45 -41.30
N LEU A 49 14.67 -21.21 -40.26
CA LEU A 49 13.38 -21.83 -40.07
C LEU A 49 12.64 -21.11 -38.94
N GLU A 50 11.41 -20.74 -39.22
CA GLU A 50 10.49 -20.14 -38.25
C GLU A 50 9.21 -20.97 -38.26
N GLN A 51 8.69 -21.26 -37.07
CA GLN A 51 7.38 -21.87 -36.88
C GLN A 51 6.47 -20.81 -36.26
N THR A 52 5.40 -20.46 -36.97
CA THR A 52 4.45 -19.46 -36.48
C THR A 52 3.05 -20.01 -36.33
N VAL A 53 2.28 -19.39 -35.43
CA VAL A 53 0.84 -19.57 -35.34
C VAL A 53 0.18 -18.25 -35.67
N LEU A 54 -0.60 -18.26 -36.75
CA LEU A 54 -1.40 -17.11 -37.16
C LEU A 54 -2.74 -17.14 -36.44
N ALA A 55 -3.14 -15.98 -35.94
CA ALA A 55 -4.43 -15.79 -35.30
C ALA A 55 -4.93 -14.37 -35.53
N THR A 56 -6.25 -14.18 -35.43
CA THR A 56 -6.86 -12.87 -35.48
C THR A 56 -7.52 -12.61 -34.13
N GLY A 57 -7.23 -11.45 -33.55
CA GLY A 57 -7.78 -10.99 -32.28
C GLY A 57 -8.34 -9.59 -32.39
N GLN A 58 -8.79 -9.07 -31.25
CA GLN A 58 -9.29 -7.71 -31.11
C GLN A 58 -8.58 -7.02 -29.95
N VAL A 59 -8.30 -5.72 -30.09
CA VAL A 59 -7.83 -4.88 -28.99
C VAL A 59 -8.98 -4.67 -28.01
N VAL A 60 -8.80 -5.11 -26.78
CA VAL A 60 -9.79 -5.01 -25.71
C VAL A 60 -9.21 -4.17 -24.58
N SER A 61 -10.07 -3.39 -23.92
CA SER A 61 -9.71 -2.70 -22.68
C SER A 61 -9.86 -3.65 -21.49
N GLY A 62 -8.93 -3.57 -20.54
CA GLY A 62 -8.98 -4.25 -19.24
C GLY A 62 -10.36 -4.26 -18.59
N THR A 63 -11.01 -3.11 -18.63
CA THR A 63 -12.26 -2.84 -17.91
C THR A 63 -12.96 -1.62 -18.49
N ASP A 64 -14.25 -1.76 -18.81
CA ASP A 64 -15.14 -0.62 -18.91
C ASP A 64 -15.62 -0.25 -17.49
N LEU A 65 -15.33 0.97 -17.07
CA LEU A 65 -15.62 1.45 -15.73
C LEU A 65 -16.94 2.24 -15.78
N SER A 66 -18.02 1.59 -15.37
CA SER A 66 -19.33 2.22 -15.17
C SER A 66 -19.30 3.07 -13.90
N LEU A 67 -19.15 4.37 -14.07
CA LEU A 67 -19.12 5.36 -12.99
C LEU A 67 -20.52 5.84 -12.67
N SER A 68 -20.79 6.01 -11.38
CA SER A 68 -22.09 6.43 -10.84
C SER A 68 -21.91 7.34 -9.63
N PHE A 69 -22.93 8.13 -9.33
CA PHE A 69 -22.97 8.87 -8.07
C PHE A 69 -23.25 7.91 -6.91
N GLN A 70 -22.58 8.11 -5.78
CA GLN A 70 -22.84 7.31 -4.57
C GLN A 70 -24.03 7.83 -3.77
N SER A 71 -24.49 9.04 -4.06
CA SER A 71 -25.67 9.67 -3.46
C SER A 71 -26.65 10.15 -4.53
N SER A 72 -27.94 10.22 -4.20
CA SER A 72 -28.94 10.82 -5.08
C SER A 72 -28.94 12.35 -4.95
N GLY A 73 -29.24 13.06 -6.04
CA GLY A 73 -29.30 14.52 -6.06
C GLY A 73 -29.45 15.09 -7.47
N VAL A 74 -29.62 16.41 -7.58
CA VAL A 74 -29.72 17.08 -8.88
C VAL A 74 -28.32 17.24 -9.49
N VAL A 75 -28.14 16.84 -10.74
CA VAL A 75 -26.88 17.05 -11.46
C VAL A 75 -26.67 18.55 -11.70
N SER A 76 -25.62 19.12 -11.10
CA SER A 76 -25.29 20.54 -11.23
C SER A 76 -24.45 20.81 -12.47
N ARG A 77 -23.41 19.98 -12.70
CA ARG A 77 -22.48 20.14 -13.83
C ARG A 77 -22.01 18.80 -14.36
N ILE A 78 -21.82 18.76 -15.68
CA ILE A 78 -21.12 17.70 -16.39
C ILE A 78 -19.95 18.38 -17.09
N LEU A 79 -18.72 17.93 -16.81
CA LEU A 79 -17.48 18.56 -17.25
C LEU A 79 -16.83 17.83 -18.43
N VAL A 80 -17.44 16.73 -18.89
CA VAL A 80 -16.92 15.87 -19.96
C VAL A 80 -18.00 15.53 -20.97
N LYS A 81 -17.58 15.11 -22.16
CA LYS A 81 -18.41 14.63 -23.26
C LYS A 81 -17.89 13.29 -23.76
N GLU A 82 -18.73 12.57 -24.49
CA GLU A 82 -18.32 11.35 -25.18
C GLU A 82 -17.17 11.65 -26.16
N GLY A 83 -16.13 10.82 -26.11
CA GLY A 83 -14.89 10.98 -26.86
C GLY A 83 -13.78 11.77 -26.13
N ASP A 84 -14.09 12.44 -25.01
CA ASP A 84 -13.06 13.17 -24.26
C ASP A 84 -12.06 12.21 -23.60
N ARG A 85 -10.78 12.58 -23.64
CA ARG A 85 -9.71 11.94 -22.85
C ARG A 85 -9.68 12.56 -21.45
N VAL A 86 -9.58 11.71 -20.44
CA VAL A 86 -9.54 12.14 -19.04
C VAL A 86 -8.39 11.49 -18.29
N GLU A 87 -7.88 12.21 -17.30
CA GLU A 87 -6.81 11.75 -16.41
C GLU A 87 -7.35 11.23 -15.08
N ARG A 88 -6.61 10.33 -14.44
CA ARG A 88 -6.94 9.82 -13.11
C ARG A 88 -7.10 10.97 -12.10
N GLY A 89 -8.24 10.97 -11.40
CA GLY A 89 -8.62 11.97 -10.41
C GLY A 89 -9.36 13.18 -10.98
N GLN A 90 -9.46 13.30 -12.31
CA GLN A 90 -10.22 14.38 -12.95
C GLN A 90 -11.70 14.28 -12.58
N ILE A 91 -12.29 15.42 -12.23
CA ILE A 91 -13.71 15.54 -11.95
C ILE A 91 -14.50 15.48 -13.26
N LEU A 92 -15.46 14.56 -13.34
CA LEU A 92 -16.26 14.32 -14.53
C LEU A 92 -17.64 14.97 -14.43
N ALA A 93 -18.28 14.85 -13.26
CA ALA A 93 -19.59 15.43 -12.99
C ALA A 93 -19.80 15.65 -11.48
N ASN A 94 -20.68 16.58 -11.14
CA ASN A 94 -21.03 16.92 -9.76
C ASN A 94 -22.54 17.10 -9.61
N LEU A 95 -23.07 16.65 -8.48
CA LEU A 95 -24.41 17.02 -8.02
C LEU A 95 -24.40 18.44 -7.42
N ASP A 96 -25.58 18.98 -7.08
CA ASP A 96 -25.68 20.14 -6.22
C ASP A 96 -25.06 19.83 -4.85
N GLN A 97 -24.02 20.59 -4.50
CA GLN A 97 -23.20 20.38 -3.31
C GLN A 97 -23.53 21.35 -2.18
N SER A 98 -24.53 22.22 -2.34
CA SER A 98 -24.78 23.34 -1.41
C SER A 98 -24.98 22.85 0.02
N SER A 99 -25.77 21.79 0.22
CA SER A 99 -26.00 21.18 1.54
C SER A 99 -24.76 20.48 2.08
N ALA A 100 -24.03 19.73 1.25
CA ALA A 100 -22.81 19.01 1.66
C ALA A 100 -21.69 19.99 2.06
N LEU A 101 -21.50 21.08 1.32
CA LEU A 101 -20.55 22.14 1.64
C LEU A 101 -20.95 22.91 2.90
N ALA A 102 -22.25 23.19 3.10
CA ALA A 102 -22.74 23.80 4.33
C ALA A 102 -22.47 22.90 5.54
N ASN A 103 -22.73 21.59 5.43
CA ASN A 103 -22.45 20.62 6.49
C ASN A 103 -20.95 20.52 6.81
N LEU A 104 -20.09 20.47 5.77
CA LEU A 104 -18.65 20.47 5.96
C LEU A 104 -18.16 21.75 6.64
N THR A 105 -18.70 22.91 6.25
CA THR A 105 -18.36 24.20 6.85
C THR A 105 -18.78 24.24 8.32
N SER A 106 -19.99 23.76 8.63
CA SER A 106 -20.48 23.63 10.01
C SER A 106 -19.56 22.74 10.86
N ALA A 107 -19.23 21.54 10.36
CA ALA A 107 -18.33 20.62 11.06
C ALA A 107 -16.92 21.21 11.29
N LYS A 108 -16.37 21.93 10.31
CA LYS A 108 -15.09 22.66 10.46
C LYS A 108 -15.19 23.77 11.51
N GLY A 109 -16.31 24.48 11.57
CA GLY A 109 -16.58 25.49 12.60
C GLY A 109 -16.60 24.89 14.00
N THR A 110 -17.27 23.75 14.18
CA THR A 110 -17.29 23.00 15.45
C THR A 110 -15.88 22.55 15.85
N LEU A 111 -15.08 22.02 14.92
CA LEU A 111 -13.68 21.67 15.20
C LEU A 111 -12.85 22.89 15.65
N ALA A 112 -12.98 24.01 14.93
CA ALA A 112 -12.28 25.24 15.27
C ALA A 112 -12.67 25.79 16.66
N GLN A 113 -13.95 25.67 17.04
CA GLN A 113 -14.43 26.03 18.37
C GLN A 113 -13.72 25.23 19.48
N TYR A 114 -13.61 23.91 19.33
CA TYR A 114 -12.95 23.07 20.33
C TYR A 114 -11.43 23.26 20.37
N GLN A 115 -10.81 23.53 19.22
CA GLN A 115 -9.40 23.92 19.17
C GLN A 115 -9.15 25.22 19.93
N ALA A 116 -9.97 26.25 19.72
CA ALA A 116 -9.88 27.50 20.47
C ALA A 116 -10.12 27.30 21.98
N LEU A 117 -11.02 26.40 22.36
CA LEU A 117 -11.25 26.05 23.77
C LEU A 117 -10.03 25.35 24.39
N TYR A 118 -9.41 24.42 23.66
CA TYR A 118 -8.18 23.76 24.07
C TYR A 118 -7.03 24.77 24.25
N ASP A 119 -6.83 25.65 23.27
CA ASP A 119 -5.81 26.70 23.34
C ASP A 119 -6.04 27.63 24.53
N LYS A 120 -7.30 27.98 24.82
CA LYS A 120 -7.67 28.77 25.99
C LYS A 120 -7.31 28.07 27.32
N LEU A 121 -7.53 26.76 27.41
CA LEU A 121 -7.18 25.95 28.59
C LEU A 121 -5.66 25.78 28.76
N VAL A 122 -4.92 25.69 27.67
CA VAL A 122 -3.46 25.49 27.70
C VAL A 122 -2.71 26.82 27.88
N ALA A 123 -3.05 27.85 27.12
CA ALA A 123 -2.33 29.13 27.07
C ALA A 123 -2.61 30.04 28.28
N GLY A 124 -3.59 29.72 29.14
CA GLY A 124 -3.85 30.46 30.38
C GLY A 124 -4.40 31.88 30.19
N SER A 125 -4.78 32.30 28.98
CA SER A 125 -5.22 33.68 28.71
C SER A 125 -6.61 34.03 29.25
N SER A 126 -7.27 33.11 29.96
CA SER A 126 -8.60 33.31 30.55
C SER A 126 -8.70 32.98 32.05
N GLY A 127 -7.57 32.94 32.77
CA GLY A 127 -7.57 32.85 34.24
C GLY A 127 -7.80 31.46 34.85
N TYR A 128 -7.78 30.38 34.06
CA TYR A 128 -7.98 29.00 34.52
C TYR A 128 -7.11 27.96 33.76
N GLY A 129 -5.94 28.34 33.24
CA GLY A 129 -5.07 27.40 32.53
C GLY A 129 -4.09 26.66 33.44
N ILE A 130 -3.54 25.52 32.98
CA ILE A 130 -2.49 24.77 33.71
C ILE A 130 -1.36 25.71 34.15
N ALA A 131 -0.89 26.57 33.24
CA ALA A 131 0.18 27.51 33.54
C ALA A 131 -0.17 28.44 34.72
N SER A 132 -1.42 28.86 34.86
CA SER A 132 -1.85 29.67 36.01
C SER A 132 -1.90 28.89 37.32
N TYR A 133 -2.26 27.61 37.28
CA TYR A 133 -2.20 26.73 38.45
C TYR A 133 -0.78 26.37 38.86
N GLU A 134 0.13 26.19 37.89
CA GLU A 134 1.56 26.02 38.12
C GLU A 134 2.18 27.27 38.76
N ILE A 135 1.86 28.47 38.25
CA ILE A 135 2.30 29.74 38.86
C ILE A 135 1.75 29.89 40.28
N ALA A 136 0.48 29.53 40.51
CA ALA A 136 -0.11 29.57 41.85
C ALA A 136 0.58 28.60 42.82
N LEU A 137 0.94 27.40 42.35
CA LEU A 137 1.68 26.42 43.14
C LEU A 137 3.11 26.91 43.46
N ASP A 138 3.81 27.47 42.48
CA ASP A 138 5.14 28.05 42.69
C ASP A 138 5.11 29.21 43.69
N GLY A 139 4.12 30.11 43.57
CA GLY A 139 3.88 31.17 44.54
C GLY A 139 3.65 30.63 45.95
N ALA A 140 2.76 29.64 46.10
CA ALA A 140 2.48 29.00 47.38
C ALA A 140 3.72 28.30 47.98
N ASN A 141 4.56 27.68 47.16
CA ASN A 141 5.82 27.07 47.58
C ASN A 141 6.82 28.11 48.09
N LYS A 142 6.93 29.23 47.39
CA LYS A 142 7.79 30.35 47.79
C LYS A 142 7.35 30.95 49.12
N ASP A 143 6.04 31.14 49.29
CA ASP A 143 5.45 31.62 50.54
C ASP A 143 5.66 30.62 51.69
N ALA A 144 5.54 29.33 51.42
CA ALA A 144 5.88 28.29 52.38
C ALA A 144 7.35 28.36 52.81
N LEU A 145 8.30 28.43 51.88
CA LEU A 145 9.72 28.59 52.19
C LEU A 145 10.01 29.84 53.03
N ASN A 146 9.32 30.96 52.75
CA ASN A 146 9.42 32.17 53.56
C ASN A 146 8.91 31.94 55.00
N SER A 147 7.76 31.27 55.16
CA SER A 147 7.23 30.94 56.49
C SER A 147 8.09 29.94 57.25
N LEU A 148 8.75 29.00 56.56
CA LEU A 148 9.70 28.07 57.19
C LEU A 148 10.96 28.80 57.69
N ASN A 149 11.45 29.80 56.95
CA ASN A 149 12.53 30.67 57.42
C ASN A 149 12.15 31.44 58.68
N ASP A 150 10.95 32.04 58.69
CA ASP A 150 10.45 32.75 59.86
C ASP A 150 10.28 31.81 61.07
N ALA A 151 9.74 30.61 60.86
CA ALA A 151 9.63 29.57 61.87
C ALA A 151 11.00 29.15 62.44
N SER A 152 11.99 28.91 61.58
CA SER A 152 13.37 28.59 61.98
C SER A 152 13.97 29.67 62.89
N LEU A 153 13.84 30.95 62.50
CA LEU A 153 14.35 32.09 63.28
C LEU A 153 13.64 32.20 64.64
N LYS A 154 12.31 32.09 64.67
CA LYS A 154 11.53 32.16 65.92
C LYS A 154 11.83 30.99 66.85
N SER A 155 12.00 29.79 66.32
CA SER A 155 12.42 28.61 67.09
C SER A 155 13.82 28.78 67.69
N TYR A 156 14.76 29.36 66.94
CA TYR A 156 16.09 29.67 67.46
C TYR A 156 16.05 30.72 68.59
N ASN A 157 15.27 31.79 68.43
CA ASN A 157 15.11 32.81 69.47
C ASN A 157 14.46 32.26 70.75
N ALA A 158 13.45 31.38 70.60
CA ALA A 158 12.84 30.68 71.71
C ALA A 158 13.86 29.81 72.46
N LEU A 159 14.67 29.03 71.73
CA LEU A 159 15.75 28.23 72.33
C LEU A 159 16.77 29.10 73.07
N ALA A 160 17.20 30.21 72.47
CA ALA A 160 18.16 31.12 73.09
C ALA A 160 17.61 31.73 74.40
N ALA A 161 16.33 32.13 74.42
CA ALA A 161 15.67 32.62 75.64
C ALA A 161 15.66 31.54 76.75
N VAL A 162 15.34 30.30 76.39
CA VAL A 162 15.34 29.16 77.32
C VAL A 162 16.76 28.86 77.84
N VAL A 163 17.77 28.86 76.99
CA VAL A 163 19.18 28.66 77.39
C VAL A 163 19.62 29.73 78.39
N ASN A 164 19.31 31.00 78.12
CA ASN A 164 19.64 32.11 79.00
C ASN A 164 18.92 32.01 80.35
N LEU A 165 17.63 31.64 80.34
CA LEU A 165 16.86 31.37 81.56
C LEU A 165 17.52 30.28 82.40
N GLN A 166 17.88 29.14 81.79
CA GLN A 166 18.49 28.03 82.52
C GLN A 166 19.85 28.40 83.13
N ASN A 167 20.73 29.02 82.35
CA ASN A 167 22.09 29.36 82.80
C ASN A 167 22.09 30.33 84.00
N ASN A 168 21.11 31.24 84.07
CA ASN A 168 21.06 32.25 85.11
C ASN A 168 20.35 31.79 86.37
N TYR A 169 19.29 30.98 86.25
CA TYR A 169 18.36 30.73 87.35
C TYR A 169 18.26 29.28 87.80
N PHE A 170 18.53 28.30 86.94
CA PHE A 170 18.29 26.91 87.27
C PHE A 170 19.50 26.28 87.96
N LYS A 171 19.35 26.01 89.28
CA LYS A 171 20.38 25.39 90.12
C LYS A 171 19.89 24.16 90.92
N GLY A 172 18.64 23.72 90.71
CA GLY A 172 18.04 22.50 91.30
C GLY A 172 16.50 22.45 91.19
N TYR A 173 15.87 21.27 91.24
CA TYR A 173 14.40 21.08 91.07
C TYR A 173 13.80 21.51 89.71
N ASP A 174 14.56 21.38 88.63
CA ASP A 174 14.25 21.86 87.27
C ASP A 174 14.24 20.76 86.19
N GLY A 175 14.08 19.48 86.60
CA GLY A 175 14.19 18.32 85.71
C GLY A 175 13.27 18.39 84.49
N ASP A 176 12.01 18.78 84.69
CA ASP A 176 11.02 18.91 83.61
C ASP A 176 11.39 20.02 82.63
N ALA A 177 11.88 21.15 83.13
CA ALA A 177 12.31 22.27 82.29
C ALA A 177 13.61 21.96 81.53
N ARG A 178 14.52 21.15 82.09
CA ARG A 178 15.69 20.60 81.38
C ARG A 178 15.29 19.66 80.25
N ASN A 179 14.35 18.76 80.50
CA ASN A 179 13.81 17.87 79.47
C ASN A 179 13.10 18.65 78.35
N ALA A 180 12.30 19.66 78.72
CA ALA A 180 11.64 20.54 77.77
C ALA A 180 12.63 21.33 76.89
N LYS A 181 13.74 21.83 77.46
CA LYS A 181 14.81 22.45 76.66
C LYS A 181 15.42 21.46 75.67
N ALA A 182 15.78 20.26 76.12
CA ALA A 182 16.36 19.24 75.23
C ALA A 182 15.40 18.86 74.09
N GLN A 183 14.08 18.91 74.34
CA GLN A 183 13.08 18.77 73.29
C GLN A 183 13.11 19.94 72.29
N ILE A 184 13.14 21.18 72.77
CA ILE A 184 13.27 22.37 71.91
C ILE A 184 14.54 22.32 71.04
N GLU A 185 15.68 21.90 71.60
CA GLU A 185 16.94 21.73 70.85
C GLU A 185 16.76 20.76 69.68
N ARG A 186 16.17 19.59 69.92
CA ARG A 186 15.89 18.60 68.86
C ARG A 186 14.93 19.14 67.79
N ASP A 187 13.89 19.83 68.20
CA ASP A 187 12.88 20.39 67.29
C ASP A 187 13.48 21.51 66.41
N VAL A 188 14.35 22.36 66.97
CA VAL A 188 15.11 23.37 66.21
C VAL A 188 16.01 22.72 65.16
N ASP A 189 16.70 21.63 65.51
CA ASP A 189 17.55 20.88 64.57
C ASP A 189 16.74 20.25 63.42
N ILE A 190 15.56 19.71 63.72
CA ILE A 190 14.63 19.16 62.72
C ILE A 190 14.15 20.26 61.76
N ILE A 191 13.74 21.42 62.29
CA ILE A 191 13.30 22.56 61.45
C ILE A 191 14.44 23.00 60.54
N ASN A 192 15.64 23.19 61.07
CA ASN A 192 16.79 23.69 60.30
C ASN A 192 17.24 22.69 59.23
N SER A 193 17.35 21.41 59.57
CA SER A 193 17.78 20.37 58.65
C SER A 193 16.78 20.17 57.50
N SER A 194 15.48 20.13 57.81
CA SER A 194 14.42 19.99 56.81
C SER A 194 14.31 21.22 55.90
N LEU A 195 14.41 22.44 56.45
CA LEU A 195 14.45 23.69 55.68
C LEU A 195 15.63 23.74 54.72
N ASN A 196 16.83 23.37 55.20
CA ASN A 196 18.03 23.36 54.36
C ASN A 196 17.91 22.35 53.21
N LYS A 197 17.29 21.19 53.46
CA LYS A 197 16.99 20.20 52.43
C LYS A 197 16.04 20.77 51.38
N ALA A 198 14.91 21.34 51.81
CA ALA A 198 13.89 21.92 50.93
C ALA A 198 14.44 23.05 50.06
N LYS A 199 15.27 23.95 50.63
CA LYS A 199 15.93 25.02 49.87
C LYS A 199 16.92 24.50 48.84
N LYS A 200 17.65 23.42 49.16
CA LYS A 200 18.70 22.89 48.29
C LYS A 200 18.14 22.11 47.11
N SER A 201 17.09 21.32 47.33
CA SER A 201 16.51 20.51 46.25
C SER A 201 15.55 21.30 45.37
N GLY A 202 14.78 22.23 45.95
CA GLY A 202 13.68 22.91 45.26
C GLY A 202 12.54 21.96 44.86
N LEU A 203 12.55 20.70 45.31
CA LEU A 203 11.55 19.71 44.98
C LEU A 203 10.32 19.88 45.87
N GLN A 204 9.13 19.76 45.28
CA GLN A 204 7.85 19.87 45.99
C GLN A 204 7.76 18.93 47.19
N GLU A 205 8.22 17.68 47.05
CA GLU A 205 8.16 16.66 48.08
C GLU A 205 8.97 17.04 49.33
N ASP A 206 10.13 17.67 49.13
CA ASP A 206 10.98 18.13 50.24
C ASP A 206 10.37 19.36 50.94
N ILE A 207 9.70 20.25 50.20
CA ILE A 207 8.97 21.38 50.76
C ILE A 207 7.80 20.87 51.62
N ASP A 208 7.01 19.92 51.13
CA ASP A 208 5.88 19.34 51.87
C ASP A 208 6.34 18.65 53.15
N SER A 209 7.45 17.91 53.05
CA SER A 209 8.08 17.25 54.20
C SER A 209 8.55 18.27 55.24
N ALA A 210 9.21 19.35 54.81
CA ALA A 210 9.69 20.41 55.70
C ALA A 210 8.54 21.16 56.39
N VAL A 211 7.45 21.45 55.67
CA VAL A 211 6.23 22.05 56.26
C VAL A 211 5.63 21.15 57.33
N SER A 212 5.47 19.86 57.04
CA SER A 212 4.89 18.90 57.99
C SER A 212 5.75 18.74 59.25
N LEU A 213 7.06 18.56 59.08
CA LEU A 213 8.01 18.45 60.19
C LEU A 213 8.05 19.72 61.03
N THR A 214 7.99 20.89 60.39
CA THR A 214 8.00 22.19 61.09
C THR A 214 6.73 22.40 61.89
N ILE A 215 5.55 22.06 61.37
CA ILE A 215 4.29 22.12 62.13
C ILE A 215 4.37 21.25 63.40
N ASN A 216 4.85 20.02 63.29
CA ASN A 216 5.01 19.12 64.43
C ASN A 216 6.00 19.68 65.46
N SER A 217 7.14 20.19 64.98
CA SER A 217 8.20 20.76 65.80
C SER A 217 7.73 22.04 66.53
N LEU A 218 7.01 22.93 65.86
CA LEU A 218 6.46 24.15 66.47
C LEU A 218 5.41 23.84 67.55
N ASN A 219 4.55 22.84 67.34
CA ASN A 219 3.63 22.38 68.38
C ASN A 219 4.39 21.87 69.61
N SER A 220 5.40 21.03 69.40
CA SER A 220 6.25 20.50 70.47
C SER A 220 7.02 21.60 71.23
N ILE A 221 7.58 22.59 70.52
CA ILE A 221 8.23 23.76 71.12
C ILE A 221 7.22 24.57 71.96
N SER A 222 6.02 24.82 71.44
CA SER A 222 4.97 25.56 72.17
C SER A 222 4.57 24.86 73.48
N SER A 223 4.40 23.53 73.44
CA SER A 223 4.16 22.70 74.64
C SER A 223 5.33 22.74 75.61
N SER A 224 6.57 22.66 75.11
CA SER A 224 7.79 22.71 75.93
C SER A 224 7.95 24.06 76.63
N LEU A 225 7.66 25.18 75.94
CA LEU A 225 7.64 26.51 76.55
C LEU A 225 6.55 26.64 77.62
N ALA A 226 5.40 25.98 77.46
CA ALA A 226 4.37 25.95 78.50
C ALA A 226 4.81 25.18 79.75
N ILE A 227 5.52 24.05 79.60
CA ILE A 227 6.11 23.30 80.72
C ILE A 227 7.13 24.17 81.45
N ILE A 228 8.02 24.85 80.71
CA ILE A 228 9.00 25.77 81.28
C ILE A 228 8.29 26.89 82.04
N ARG A 229 7.29 27.53 81.43
CA ARG A 229 6.51 28.60 82.08
C ARG A 229 5.85 28.13 83.38
N SER A 230 5.28 26.93 83.41
CA SER A 230 4.68 26.33 84.61
C SER A 230 5.72 26.03 85.69
N THR A 231 6.94 25.63 85.30
CA THR A 231 8.05 25.42 86.24
C THR A 231 8.45 26.73 86.93
N LEU A 232 8.40 27.86 86.21
CA LEU A 232 8.68 29.19 86.76
C LEU A 232 7.63 29.69 87.77
N ASP A 233 6.43 29.12 87.76
CA ASP A 233 5.37 29.43 88.73
C ASP A 233 5.42 28.55 89.99
N THR A 234 6.31 27.57 90.04
CA THR A 234 6.48 26.75 91.25
C THR A 234 7.01 27.60 92.42
N PRO A 235 6.68 27.27 93.69
CA PRO A 235 7.09 28.07 94.84
C PRO A 235 8.60 28.34 94.93
N TYR A 236 9.42 27.41 94.45
CA TYR A 236 10.88 27.54 94.43
C TYR A 236 11.35 28.64 93.47
N TYR A 237 10.78 28.71 92.26
CA TYR A 237 11.20 29.64 91.22
C TYR A 237 10.43 30.96 91.19
N TYR A 238 9.24 30.99 91.79
CA TYR A 238 8.32 32.13 91.72
C TYR A 238 8.95 33.46 92.13
N GLY A 239 9.74 33.46 93.21
CA GLY A 239 10.45 34.64 93.73
C GLY A 239 11.91 34.78 93.27
N LEU A 240 12.46 33.77 92.58
CA LEU A 240 13.85 33.73 92.12
C LEU A 240 14.01 34.27 90.68
N VAL A 241 12.99 34.08 89.85
CA VAL A 241 13.00 34.50 88.45
C VAL A 241 12.20 35.80 88.27
N PRO A 242 12.80 36.87 87.69
CA PRO A 242 12.10 38.13 87.46
C PRO A 242 10.88 37.97 86.55
N GLU A 243 9.84 38.76 86.80
CA GLU A 243 8.61 38.73 86.01
C GLU A 243 8.86 39.03 84.52
N ALA A 244 9.80 39.94 84.21
CA ALA A 244 10.23 40.21 82.84
C ALA A 244 10.76 38.97 82.11
N THR A 245 11.44 38.06 82.81
CA THR A 245 11.93 36.80 82.22
C THR A 245 10.80 35.80 82.01
N LYS A 246 9.80 35.77 82.89
CA LYS A 246 8.59 34.94 82.68
C LYS A 246 7.79 35.43 81.47
N GLN A 247 7.61 36.75 81.35
CA GLN A 247 6.96 37.40 80.21
C GLN A 247 7.70 37.11 78.90
N GLU A 248 9.04 37.10 78.91
CA GLU A 248 9.83 36.72 77.73
C GLU A 248 9.48 35.31 77.22
N ILE A 249 9.31 34.32 78.11
CA ILE A 249 8.90 32.95 77.71
C ILE A 249 7.48 32.94 77.12
N ASP A 250 6.56 33.72 77.69
CA ASP A 250 5.21 33.86 77.14
C ASP A 250 5.23 34.53 75.75
N THR A 251 6.08 35.54 75.55
CA THR A 251 6.32 36.18 74.25
C THR A 251 6.89 35.21 73.23
N GLN A 252 7.89 34.39 73.60
CA GLN A 252 8.44 33.40 72.69
C GLN A 252 7.40 32.33 72.31
N ARG A 253 6.56 31.90 73.26
CA ARG A 253 5.46 30.96 72.96
C ARG A 253 4.44 31.58 72.00
N ALA A 254 4.12 32.87 72.16
CA ALA A 254 3.26 33.59 71.23
C ALA A 254 3.86 33.69 69.82
N ASN A 255 5.17 33.94 69.71
CA ASN A 255 5.89 33.95 68.43
C ASN A 255 5.85 32.58 67.73
N ILE A 256 6.05 31.49 68.48
CA ILE A 256 5.94 30.12 67.97
C ILE A 256 4.53 29.82 67.47
N ASN A 257 3.50 30.18 68.23
CA ASN A 257 2.11 29.99 67.79
C ASN A 257 1.78 30.81 66.54
N SER A 258 2.34 32.02 66.40
CA SER A 258 2.22 32.83 65.18
C SER A 258 2.90 32.16 63.99
N ALA A 259 4.12 31.63 64.14
CA ALA A 259 4.80 30.87 63.09
C ALA A 259 4.01 29.62 62.70
N LEU A 260 3.48 28.88 63.68
CA LEU A 260 2.65 27.69 63.46
C LEU A 260 1.42 28.01 62.61
N ALA A 261 0.72 29.12 62.93
CA ALA A 261 -0.43 29.57 62.16
C ALA A 261 -0.04 29.91 60.69
N SER A 262 1.09 30.60 60.50
CA SER A 262 1.59 30.95 59.16
C SER A 262 1.96 29.72 58.33
N VAL A 263 2.74 28.80 58.89
CA VAL A 263 3.15 27.56 58.21
C VAL A 263 1.93 26.69 57.88
N THR A 264 0.96 26.60 58.79
CA THR A 264 -0.29 25.86 58.56
C THR A 264 -1.14 26.48 57.45
N ALA A 265 -1.21 27.82 57.39
CA ALA A 265 -1.91 28.51 56.30
C ALA A 265 -1.28 28.21 54.94
N ASN A 266 0.05 28.22 54.87
CA ASN A 266 0.78 27.91 53.63
C ASN A 266 0.65 26.43 53.23
N GLN A 267 0.60 25.50 54.19
CA GLN A 267 0.28 24.10 53.89
C GLN A 267 -1.09 23.96 53.21
N LYS A 268 -2.09 24.70 53.67
CA LYS A 268 -3.43 24.71 53.06
C LYS A 268 -3.39 25.32 51.65
N ALA A 269 -2.65 26.42 51.47
CA ALA A 269 -2.49 27.07 50.16
C ALA A 269 -1.85 26.13 49.13
N ILE A 270 -0.76 25.44 49.49
CA ILE A 270 -0.13 24.41 48.65
C ILE A 270 -1.14 23.31 48.29
N SER A 271 -1.88 22.81 49.28
CA SER A 271 -2.85 21.72 49.07
C SER A 271 -3.96 22.14 48.11
N SER A 272 -4.47 23.38 48.23
CA SER A 272 -5.46 23.92 47.30
C SER A 272 -4.91 24.12 45.88
N ALA A 273 -3.69 24.63 45.74
CA ALA A 273 -3.07 24.83 44.42
C ALA A 273 -2.85 23.49 43.71
N LYS A 274 -2.39 22.46 44.43
CA LYS A 274 -2.25 21.10 43.92
C LYS A 274 -3.58 20.49 43.47
N LEU A 275 -4.64 20.71 44.25
CA LEU A 275 -5.97 20.21 43.91
C LEU A 275 -6.49 20.85 42.61
N SER A 276 -6.33 22.17 42.45
CA SER A 276 -6.71 22.86 41.22
C SER A 276 -5.94 22.35 40.00
N LEU A 277 -4.64 22.09 40.15
CA LEU A 277 -3.82 21.51 39.08
C LEU A 277 -4.31 20.10 38.70
N LEU A 278 -4.60 19.25 39.69
CA LEU A 278 -5.12 17.91 39.46
C LEU A 278 -6.46 17.90 38.74
N GLN A 279 -7.35 18.84 39.07
CA GLN A 279 -8.67 18.98 38.46
C GLN A 279 -8.63 19.46 37.00
N SER A 280 -7.56 20.16 36.60
CA SER A 280 -7.40 20.66 35.23
C SER A 280 -7.10 19.57 34.19
N GLY A 281 -6.50 18.44 34.59
CA GLY A 281 -6.18 17.32 33.70
C GLY A 281 -7.42 16.71 33.01
N PRO A 282 -8.43 16.26 33.78
CA PRO A 282 -9.67 15.71 33.22
C PRO A 282 -10.42 16.66 32.27
N GLU A 283 -10.38 17.97 32.52
CA GLU A 283 -11.03 18.98 31.64
C GLU A 283 -10.35 19.04 30.27
N ILE A 284 -9.02 19.00 30.23
CA ILE A 284 -8.26 19.00 28.98
C ILE A 284 -8.50 17.72 28.19
N ASP A 285 -8.52 16.57 28.85
CA ASP A 285 -8.77 15.30 28.18
C ASP A 285 -10.20 15.24 27.62
N ALA A 286 -11.18 15.83 28.31
CA ALA A 286 -12.53 15.98 27.79
C ALA A 286 -12.56 16.85 26.52
N VAL A 287 -11.84 17.98 26.48
CA VAL A 287 -11.77 18.82 25.28
C VAL A 287 -11.00 18.13 24.15
N LYS A 288 -9.93 17.38 24.43
CA LYS A 288 -9.24 16.56 23.43
C LYS A 288 -10.18 15.52 22.81
N ALA A 289 -11.01 14.86 23.62
CA ALA A 289 -12.02 13.92 23.12
C ALA A 289 -13.06 14.62 22.22
N GLN A 290 -13.46 15.86 22.57
CA GLN A 290 -14.34 16.67 21.73
C GLN A 290 -13.69 17.07 20.39
N ILE A 291 -12.40 17.41 20.39
CA ILE A 291 -11.63 17.66 19.15
C ILE A 291 -11.63 16.42 18.26
N LEU A 292 -11.32 15.24 18.83
CA LEU A 292 -11.31 13.99 18.07
C LEU A 292 -12.69 13.67 17.47
N SER A 293 -13.76 13.86 18.25
CA SER A 293 -15.14 13.71 17.77
C SER A 293 -15.46 14.68 16.63
N ALA A 294 -15.10 15.96 16.76
CA ALA A 294 -15.30 16.97 15.72
C ALA A 294 -14.49 16.69 14.45
N GLN A 295 -13.26 16.17 14.56
CA GLN A 295 -12.48 15.69 13.42
C GLN A 295 -13.20 14.56 12.67
N GLY A 296 -13.78 13.61 13.41
CA GLY A 296 -14.62 12.55 12.85
C GLY A 296 -15.82 13.10 12.07
N GLN A 297 -16.48 14.13 12.60
CA GLN A 297 -17.59 14.81 11.92
C GLN A 297 -17.15 15.53 10.64
N VAL A 298 -15.98 16.19 10.64
CA VAL A 298 -15.39 16.79 9.43
C VAL A 298 -15.11 15.71 8.38
N ALA A 299 -14.51 14.58 8.77
CA ALA A 299 -14.23 13.47 7.86
C ALA A 299 -15.53 12.88 7.26
N ALA A 300 -16.57 12.69 8.08
CA ALA A 300 -17.86 12.21 7.61
C ALA A 300 -18.53 13.20 6.64
N ALA A 301 -18.51 14.50 6.95
CA ALA A 301 -19.04 15.53 6.06
C ALA A 301 -18.26 15.64 4.74
N GLN A 302 -16.94 15.45 4.79
CA GLN A 302 -16.09 15.40 3.59
C GLN A 302 -16.40 14.17 2.72
N ALA A 303 -16.65 13.01 3.32
CA ALA A 303 -17.05 11.81 2.58
C ALA A 303 -18.39 12.04 1.86
N VAL A 304 -19.36 12.64 2.55
CA VAL A 304 -20.65 13.01 1.95
C VAL A 304 -20.46 13.96 0.77
N LEU A 305 -19.57 14.96 0.89
CA LEU A 305 -19.22 15.84 -0.24
C LEU A 305 -18.59 15.06 -1.39
N ASN A 306 -17.67 14.14 -1.12
CA ASN A 306 -17.04 13.32 -2.16
C ASN A 306 -18.05 12.44 -2.91
N ASN A 307 -19.09 11.94 -2.23
CA ASN A 307 -20.16 11.15 -2.84
C ASN A 307 -20.99 11.93 -3.87
N THR A 308 -20.93 13.27 -3.84
CA THR A 308 -21.58 14.15 -4.82
C THR A 308 -20.76 14.34 -6.10
N ILE A 309 -19.57 13.74 -6.19
CA ILE A 309 -18.62 13.94 -7.29
C ILE A 309 -18.31 12.60 -7.94
N ILE A 310 -18.37 12.55 -9.27
CA ILE A 310 -17.78 11.47 -10.05
C ILE A 310 -16.39 11.91 -10.49
N THR A 311 -15.38 11.10 -10.16
CA THR A 311 -13.99 11.30 -10.59
C THR A 311 -13.53 10.11 -11.42
N ALA A 312 -12.58 10.33 -12.32
CA ALA A 312 -11.98 9.28 -13.12
C ALA A 312 -11.05 8.41 -12.26
N PRO A 313 -11.28 7.09 -12.12
CA PRO A 313 -10.41 6.20 -11.35
C PRO A 313 -9.08 5.86 -12.06
N SER A 314 -9.02 6.00 -13.40
CA SER A 314 -7.85 5.77 -14.26
C SER A 314 -7.83 6.78 -15.41
N ASN A 315 -6.75 6.79 -16.19
CA ASN A 315 -6.73 7.50 -17.46
C ASN A 315 -7.60 6.73 -18.47
N GLY A 316 -8.30 7.44 -19.33
CA GLY A 316 -9.17 6.77 -20.30
C GLY A 316 -9.93 7.71 -21.21
N ILE A 317 -10.84 7.13 -21.98
CA ILE A 317 -11.74 7.85 -22.89
C ILE A 317 -13.18 7.64 -22.42
N ILE A 318 -13.96 8.72 -22.40
CA ILE A 318 -15.38 8.66 -22.09
C ILE A 318 -16.12 8.04 -23.28
N THR A 319 -16.73 6.88 -23.09
CA THR A 319 -17.45 6.17 -24.17
C THR A 319 -18.94 6.45 -24.15
N LYS A 320 -19.49 6.80 -22.98
CA LYS A 320 -20.91 7.08 -22.80
C LYS A 320 -21.14 8.09 -21.67
N VAL A 321 -22.04 9.06 -21.89
CA VAL A 321 -22.55 9.97 -20.85
C VAL A 321 -24.08 9.89 -20.79
N ASP A 322 -24.60 9.22 -19.77
CA ASP A 322 -26.02 8.90 -19.60
C ASP A 322 -26.67 9.67 -18.43
N ILE A 323 -26.34 10.97 -18.36
CA ILE A 323 -26.89 11.93 -17.40
C ILE A 323 -27.00 13.31 -18.04
N LYS A 324 -27.96 14.12 -17.59
CA LYS A 324 -28.13 15.52 -18.05
C LYS A 324 -28.06 16.51 -16.89
N VAL A 325 -27.54 17.71 -17.16
CA VAL A 325 -27.58 18.82 -16.20
C VAL A 325 -29.04 19.15 -15.86
N GLY A 326 -29.34 19.26 -14.57
CA GLY A 326 -30.70 19.45 -14.05
C GLY A 326 -31.50 18.17 -13.84
N GLU A 327 -31.00 17.01 -14.27
CA GLU A 327 -31.63 15.71 -14.01
C GLU A 327 -31.46 15.31 -12.54
N GLN A 328 -32.44 14.58 -11.99
CA GLN A 328 -32.33 13.92 -10.70
C GLN A 328 -31.55 12.61 -10.86
N ALA A 329 -30.29 12.59 -10.42
CA ALA A 329 -29.48 11.38 -10.36
C ALA A 329 -29.91 10.48 -9.19
N THR A 330 -29.89 9.17 -9.43
CA THR A 330 -30.12 8.13 -8.42
C THR A 330 -28.79 7.47 -8.08
N ALA A 331 -28.56 7.21 -6.80
CA ALA A 331 -27.37 6.51 -6.35
C ALA A 331 -27.17 5.17 -7.08
N LEU A 332 -25.92 4.86 -7.45
CA LEU A 332 -25.47 3.63 -8.11
C LEU A 332 -26.06 3.37 -9.51
N LYS A 333 -26.87 4.28 -10.05
CA LYS A 333 -27.27 4.25 -11.47
C LYS A 333 -26.06 4.66 -12.31
N GLU A 334 -25.72 3.85 -13.31
CA GLU A 334 -24.68 4.19 -14.29
C GLU A 334 -24.94 5.58 -14.87
N ALA A 335 -23.90 6.43 -14.84
CA ALA A 335 -23.96 7.80 -15.30
C ALA A 335 -22.93 8.09 -16.40
N ILE A 336 -21.71 7.58 -16.23
CA ILE A 336 -20.60 7.80 -17.17
C ILE A 336 -19.86 6.48 -17.35
N VAL A 337 -19.57 6.08 -18.58
CA VAL A 337 -18.72 4.92 -18.85
C VAL A 337 -17.36 5.42 -19.31
N LEU A 338 -16.32 5.01 -18.58
CA LEU A 338 -14.93 5.30 -18.87
C LEU A 338 -14.25 4.02 -19.37
N GLN A 339 -13.68 4.07 -20.56
CA GLN A 339 -12.85 2.99 -21.08
C GLN A 339 -11.39 3.25 -20.72
N ASP A 340 -10.79 2.31 -19.99
CA ASP A 340 -9.38 2.38 -19.58
C ASP A 340 -8.47 2.21 -20.80
N THR A 341 -7.63 3.22 -21.07
CA THR A 341 -6.65 3.18 -22.18
C THR A 341 -5.25 2.80 -21.73
N ASP A 342 -4.97 2.73 -20.44
CA ASP A 342 -3.66 2.37 -19.92
C ASP A 342 -3.45 0.84 -19.90
N ASN A 343 -4.54 0.07 -19.83
CA ASN A 343 -4.53 -1.37 -19.71
C ASN A 343 -5.20 -2.05 -20.92
N LEU A 344 -4.69 -1.80 -22.12
CA LEU A 344 -5.14 -2.48 -23.33
C LEU A 344 -4.38 -3.81 -23.53
N TYR A 345 -5.09 -4.82 -24.04
CA TYR A 345 -4.53 -6.11 -24.44
C TYR A 345 -5.24 -6.60 -25.69
N ILE A 346 -4.67 -7.59 -26.38
CA ILE A 346 -5.33 -8.26 -27.50
C ILE A 346 -5.94 -9.57 -27.00
N GLU A 347 -7.21 -9.78 -27.32
CA GLU A 347 -7.92 -11.04 -27.09
C GLU A 347 -8.11 -11.77 -28.41
N ALA A 348 -7.65 -13.02 -28.50
CA ALA A 348 -7.79 -13.86 -29.68
C ALA A 348 -8.24 -15.27 -29.31
N ASP A 349 -8.95 -15.93 -30.24
CA ASP A 349 -9.36 -17.31 -30.11
C ASP A 349 -8.43 -18.20 -30.96
N ILE A 350 -7.69 -19.11 -30.32
CA ILE A 350 -6.73 -20.02 -30.95
C ILE A 350 -7.34 -21.42 -31.05
N SER A 351 -7.28 -22.05 -32.21
CA SER A 351 -7.78 -23.43 -32.40
C SER A 351 -7.03 -24.45 -31.52
N GLU A 352 -7.75 -25.47 -31.05
CA GLU A 352 -7.20 -26.62 -30.31
C GLU A 352 -5.99 -27.26 -31.00
N ALA A 353 -5.93 -27.26 -32.33
CA ALA A 353 -4.80 -27.84 -33.08
C ALA A 353 -3.46 -27.11 -32.81
N ASN A 354 -3.51 -25.81 -32.50
CA ASN A 354 -2.32 -24.98 -32.33
C ASN A 354 -2.02 -24.63 -30.87
N ILE A 355 -2.97 -24.86 -29.94
CA ILE A 355 -2.79 -24.44 -28.54
C ILE A 355 -1.66 -25.20 -27.82
N ALA A 356 -1.41 -26.45 -28.21
CA ALA A 356 -0.43 -27.33 -27.56
C ALA A 356 1.02 -26.86 -27.71
N VAL A 357 1.32 -26.05 -28.73
CA VAL A 357 2.67 -25.51 -28.99
C VAL A 357 2.86 -24.09 -28.44
N LEU A 358 1.82 -23.49 -27.86
CA LEU A 358 1.88 -22.14 -27.31
C LEU A 358 2.32 -22.13 -25.85
N ASN A 359 3.18 -21.17 -25.50
CA ASN A 359 3.68 -20.95 -24.15
C ASN A 359 3.61 -19.46 -23.80
N ILE A 360 3.29 -19.16 -22.54
CA ILE A 360 3.29 -17.79 -22.02
C ILE A 360 4.69 -17.18 -22.19
N GLY A 361 4.75 -15.91 -22.62
CA GLY A 361 5.98 -15.18 -22.90
C GLY A 361 6.51 -15.32 -24.34
N GLN A 362 5.84 -16.08 -25.21
CA GLN A 362 6.17 -16.10 -26.63
C GLN A 362 6.01 -14.70 -27.26
N LYS A 363 6.96 -14.34 -28.12
CA LYS A 363 6.93 -13.08 -28.86
C LYS A 363 5.87 -13.14 -29.94
N ILE A 364 5.15 -12.05 -30.09
CA ILE A 364 4.09 -11.90 -31.07
C ILE A 364 4.38 -10.66 -31.87
N ASP A 365 4.30 -10.82 -33.18
CA ASP A 365 4.29 -9.72 -34.14
C ASP A 365 2.85 -9.42 -34.55
N TYR A 366 2.47 -8.14 -34.53
CA TYR A 366 1.12 -7.68 -34.84
C TYR A 366 1.10 -6.76 -36.03
N THR A 367 0.05 -6.92 -36.83
CA THR A 367 -0.42 -5.88 -37.76
C THR A 367 -1.88 -5.56 -37.43
N PHE A 368 -2.26 -4.31 -37.62
CA PHE A 368 -3.65 -3.88 -37.41
C PHE A 368 -4.26 -3.51 -38.75
N ASP A 369 -5.44 -4.05 -39.05
CA ASP A 369 -6.12 -3.81 -40.33
C ASP A 369 -6.30 -2.31 -40.63
N ALA A 370 -6.49 -1.51 -39.57
CA ALA A 370 -6.68 -0.06 -39.66
C ALA A 370 -5.38 0.74 -39.88
N LEU A 371 -4.19 0.17 -39.62
CA LEU A 371 -2.90 0.85 -39.73
C LEU A 371 -2.09 0.41 -40.96
N GLY A 372 -2.52 -0.66 -41.64
CA GLY A 372 -1.84 -1.24 -42.80
C GLY A 372 -0.92 -2.40 -42.42
N GLN A 373 -0.46 -3.15 -43.44
CA GLN A 373 0.34 -4.37 -43.25
C GLN A 373 1.85 -4.08 -43.05
N ASP A 374 2.30 -2.86 -43.31
CA ASP A 374 3.71 -2.48 -43.20
C ASP A 374 4.09 -1.97 -41.79
N GLU A 375 3.10 -1.60 -40.96
CA GLU A 375 3.33 -1.19 -39.56
C GLU A 375 3.22 -2.41 -38.63
N HIS A 376 4.38 -2.91 -38.22
CA HIS A 376 4.51 -4.02 -37.28
C HIS A 376 4.65 -3.53 -35.84
N PHE A 377 3.96 -4.20 -34.91
CA PHE A 377 4.05 -3.95 -33.48
C PHE A 377 4.44 -5.22 -32.75
N SER A 378 5.30 -5.11 -31.74
CA SER A 378 5.72 -6.26 -30.95
C SER A 378 4.89 -6.39 -29.67
N GLY A 379 4.76 -7.62 -29.19
CA GLY A 379 4.26 -7.91 -27.84
C GLY A 379 4.48 -9.37 -27.45
N GLU A 380 3.80 -9.79 -26.38
CA GLU A 380 4.04 -11.10 -25.78
C GLU A 380 2.73 -11.77 -25.35
N LEU A 381 2.69 -13.10 -25.42
CA LEU A 381 1.57 -13.88 -24.92
C LEU A 381 1.51 -13.80 -23.38
N ILE A 382 0.46 -13.18 -22.83
CA ILE A 382 0.31 -12.97 -21.38
C ILE A 382 -0.35 -14.19 -20.72
N SER A 383 -1.43 -14.70 -21.31
CA SER A 383 -2.21 -15.78 -20.70
C SER A 383 -2.97 -16.61 -21.72
N ILE A 384 -3.13 -17.89 -21.42
CA ILE A 384 -4.00 -18.82 -22.14
C ILE A 384 -5.11 -19.26 -21.19
N ASN A 385 -6.37 -19.02 -21.55
CA ASN A 385 -7.51 -19.44 -20.76
C ASN A 385 -7.69 -20.96 -20.89
N PRO A 386 -7.70 -21.72 -19.79
CA PRO A 386 -7.90 -23.17 -19.85
C PRO A 386 -9.31 -23.59 -20.31
N ALA A 387 -10.30 -22.69 -20.22
CA ALA A 387 -11.65 -22.95 -20.69
C ALA A 387 -11.75 -22.81 -22.21
N SER A 388 -12.26 -23.84 -22.88
CA SER A 388 -12.52 -23.81 -24.31
C SER A 388 -13.82 -23.08 -24.66
N THR A 389 -13.84 -22.42 -25.81
CA THR A 389 -15.04 -21.87 -26.45
C THR A 389 -15.32 -22.60 -27.76
N ILE A 390 -16.60 -22.75 -28.13
CA ILE A 390 -16.98 -23.31 -29.44
C ILE A 390 -17.44 -22.15 -30.31
N VAL A 391 -16.68 -21.84 -31.35
CA VAL A 391 -17.02 -20.81 -32.33
C VAL A 391 -17.23 -21.51 -33.67
N SER A 392 -18.46 -21.43 -34.19
CA SER A 392 -18.84 -22.08 -35.46
C SER A 392 -18.53 -23.58 -35.54
N GLY A 393 -18.64 -24.29 -34.41
CA GLY A 393 -18.40 -25.74 -34.31
C GLY A 393 -16.93 -26.14 -34.15
N VAL A 394 -15.99 -25.18 -34.08
CA VAL A 394 -14.57 -25.42 -33.84
C VAL A 394 -14.22 -25.06 -32.40
N VAL A 395 -13.46 -25.93 -31.73
CA VAL A 395 -12.95 -25.73 -30.37
C VAL A 395 -11.79 -24.73 -30.42
N ASN A 396 -11.91 -23.65 -29.65
CA ASN A 396 -10.89 -22.62 -29.50
C ASN A 396 -10.56 -22.37 -28.02
N TYR A 397 -9.37 -21.84 -27.78
CA TYR A 397 -8.88 -21.41 -26.48
C TYR A 397 -8.57 -19.92 -26.57
N ARG A 398 -9.07 -19.18 -25.59
CA ARG A 398 -8.92 -17.74 -25.55
C ARG A 398 -7.56 -17.36 -25.01
N VAL A 399 -6.84 -16.51 -25.74
CA VAL A 399 -5.54 -15.99 -25.30
C VAL A 399 -5.61 -14.49 -25.10
N LYS A 400 -4.81 -13.99 -24.15
CA LYS A 400 -4.57 -12.56 -23.96
C LYS A 400 -3.11 -12.27 -24.21
N ALA A 401 -2.84 -11.19 -24.92
CA ALA A 401 -1.49 -10.81 -25.27
C ALA A 401 -1.26 -9.30 -25.12
N SER A 402 -0.03 -8.94 -24.77
CA SER A 402 0.41 -7.55 -24.68
C SER A 402 0.77 -7.05 -26.07
N PHE A 403 0.85 -5.73 -26.21
CA PHE A 403 1.39 -5.07 -27.38
C PHE A 403 2.06 -3.76 -26.95
N GLU A 404 2.99 -3.28 -27.76
CA GLU A 404 3.66 -2.01 -27.53
C GLU A 404 2.65 -0.85 -27.59
N LYS A 405 2.61 -0.03 -26.52
CA LYS A 405 1.66 1.07 -26.41
C LYS A 405 1.86 2.08 -27.55
N SER A 406 0.79 2.37 -28.27
CA SER A 406 0.76 3.36 -29.34
C SER A 406 -0.56 4.12 -29.31
N GLU A 407 -0.52 5.45 -29.45
CA GLU A 407 -1.73 6.28 -29.51
C GLU A 407 -2.61 5.99 -30.75
N LYS A 408 -2.01 5.38 -31.78
CA LYS A 408 -2.71 4.96 -33.00
C LYS A 408 -3.61 3.75 -32.75
N ILE A 409 -3.25 2.88 -31.80
CA ILE A 409 -4.00 1.67 -31.49
C ILE A 409 -5.18 2.04 -30.59
N LYS A 410 -6.39 1.70 -31.03
CA LYS A 410 -7.63 1.99 -30.31
C LYS A 410 -8.33 0.69 -29.90
N PRO A 411 -9.06 0.69 -28.78
CA PRO A 411 -9.97 -0.41 -28.44
C PRO A 411 -10.92 -0.73 -29.59
N GLY A 412 -11.20 -2.01 -29.78
CA GLY A 412 -12.07 -2.52 -30.82
C GLY A 412 -11.38 -2.81 -32.17
N MET A 413 -10.12 -2.39 -32.37
CA MET A 413 -9.38 -2.70 -33.60
C MET A 413 -9.11 -4.20 -33.74
N THR A 414 -9.22 -4.72 -34.96
CA THR A 414 -8.78 -6.07 -35.31
C THR A 414 -7.26 -6.11 -35.40
N ALA A 415 -6.65 -7.10 -34.75
CA ALA A 415 -5.22 -7.34 -34.75
C ALA A 415 -4.93 -8.71 -35.36
N ASN A 416 -4.09 -8.77 -36.38
CA ASN A 416 -3.54 -10.02 -36.87
C ASN A 416 -2.27 -10.31 -36.09
N MET A 417 -2.19 -11.49 -35.52
CA MET A 417 -1.14 -11.92 -34.62
C MET A 417 -0.34 -13.04 -35.29
N THR A 418 0.97 -12.88 -35.34
CA THR A 418 1.93 -13.90 -35.74
C THR A 418 2.70 -14.31 -34.50
N ILE A 419 2.31 -15.42 -33.88
CA ILE A 419 2.93 -15.92 -32.65
C ILE A 419 4.15 -16.76 -33.03
N MET A 420 5.33 -16.35 -32.58
CA MET A 420 6.59 -17.05 -32.83
C MET A 420 6.69 -18.25 -31.88
N VAL A 421 6.57 -19.47 -32.42
CA VAL A 421 6.61 -20.71 -31.64
C VAL A 421 8.05 -21.16 -31.40
N ASP A 422 8.82 -21.27 -32.48
CA ASP A 422 10.23 -21.65 -32.45
C ASP A 422 10.96 -21.01 -33.65
N LYS A 423 12.25 -20.75 -33.48
CA LYS A 423 13.12 -20.18 -34.51
C LYS A 423 14.49 -20.84 -34.47
N LYS A 424 14.94 -21.32 -35.62
CA LYS A 424 16.30 -21.85 -35.81
C LYS A 424 16.98 -21.21 -36.99
N GLU A 425 18.14 -20.64 -36.74
CA GLU A 425 18.94 -19.98 -37.77
C GLU A 425 19.97 -20.95 -38.35
N ASN A 426 20.18 -20.85 -39.66
CA ASN A 426 21.24 -21.56 -40.38
C ASN A 426 21.22 -23.09 -40.23
N VAL A 427 20.04 -23.72 -40.32
CA VAL A 427 19.86 -25.18 -40.21
C VAL A 427 19.58 -25.83 -41.57
N LEU A 428 19.99 -27.09 -41.73
CA LEU A 428 19.67 -27.87 -42.94
C LEU A 428 18.18 -28.16 -42.94
N ALA A 429 17.51 -27.87 -44.05
CA ALA A 429 16.08 -28.07 -44.15
C ALA A 429 15.69 -28.67 -45.50
N VAL A 430 14.69 -29.54 -45.46
CA VAL A 430 14.10 -30.14 -46.66
C VAL A 430 12.59 -29.98 -46.63
N PRO A 431 11.91 -29.96 -47.79
CA PRO A 431 10.45 -30.04 -47.82
C PRO A 431 9.97 -31.31 -47.10
N SER A 432 8.92 -31.20 -46.30
CA SER A 432 8.28 -32.32 -45.57
C SER A 432 7.89 -33.47 -46.50
N THR A 433 7.60 -33.18 -47.77
CA THR A 433 7.32 -34.16 -48.82
C THR A 433 8.51 -35.07 -49.16
N ALA A 434 9.74 -34.64 -48.89
CA ALA A 434 10.95 -35.44 -49.09
C ALA A 434 11.14 -36.51 -47.99
N ILE A 435 10.41 -36.41 -46.88
CA ILE A 435 10.57 -37.28 -45.71
C ILE A 435 9.58 -38.44 -45.80
N ILE A 436 10.11 -39.66 -45.69
CA ILE A 436 9.35 -40.90 -45.76
C ILE A 436 9.41 -41.60 -44.41
N ASN A 437 8.26 -41.83 -43.79
CA ASN A 437 8.19 -42.58 -42.55
C ASN A 437 8.06 -44.09 -42.85
N LYS A 438 9.02 -44.89 -42.38
CA LYS A 438 8.97 -46.37 -42.43
C LYS A 438 9.37 -46.94 -41.08
N ASN A 439 8.55 -47.85 -40.53
CA ASN A 439 8.86 -48.55 -39.27
C ASN A 439 9.26 -47.61 -38.11
N ARG A 440 8.56 -46.48 -37.95
CA ARG A 440 8.84 -45.42 -36.94
C ARG A 440 10.19 -44.70 -37.09
N LYS A 441 10.87 -44.84 -38.22
CA LYS A 441 12.09 -44.11 -38.58
C LYS A 441 11.83 -43.23 -39.82
N ASN A 442 12.49 -42.08 -39.86
CA ASN A 442 12.38 -41.13 -40.97
C ASN A 442 13.52 -41.37 -41.95
N TYR A 443 13.20 -41.42 -43.24
CA TYR A 443 14.17 -41.60 -44.31
C TYR A 443 13.99 -40.51 -45.36
N VAL A 444 15.10 -40.09 -45.96
CA VAL A 444 15.11 -39.21 -47.12
C VAL A 444 15.83 -39.93 -48.26
N ARG A 445 15.32 -39.79 -49.48
CA ARG A 445 15.95 -40.37 -50.67
C ARG A 445 16.95 -39.39 -51.25
N VAL A 446 18.24 -39.69 -51.13
CA VAL A 446 19.32 -38.89 -51.68
C VAL A 446 19.66 -39.42 -53.08
N VAL A 447 19.78 -38.52 -54.04
CA VAL A 447 20.06 -38.87 -55.43
C VAL A 447 21.54 -39.15 -55.62
N ASP A 448 21.89 -40.35 -56.08
CA ASP A 448 23.25 -40.72 -56.46
C ASP A 448 23.56 -40.37 -57.92
N ASP A 449 22.56 -40.53 -58.79
CA ASP A 449 22.66 -40.20 -60.22
C ASP A 449 21.28 -39.89 -60.80
N ILE A 450 21.06 -38.60 -61.11
CA ILE A 450 19.82 -38.08 -61.69
C ILE A 450 19.53 -38.72 -63.06
N LYS A 451 20.55 -38.99 -63.88
CA LYS A 451 20.38 -39.52 -65.25
C LYS A 451 20.00 -41.00 -65.24
N ASN A 452 20.59 -41.77 -64.32
CA ASN A 452 20.33 -43.20 -64.18
C ASN A 452 19.28 -43.54 -63.12
N ARG A 453 18.63 -42.53 -62.51
CA ARG A 453 17.54 -42.67 -61.54
C ARG A 453 17.94 -43.52 -60.32
N LYS A 454 19.20 -43.43 -59.90
CA LYS A 454 19.71 -44.13 -58.72
C LYS A 454 19.62 -43.21 -57.52
N TYR A 455 19.02 -43.73 -56.46
CA TYR A 455 18.93 -43.08 -55.16
C TYR A 455 19.10 -44.14 -54.07
N HIS A 456 19.57 -43.70 -52.91
CA HIS A 456 19.57 -44.51 -51.69
C HIS A 456 18.76 -43.82 -50.60
N GLU A 457 18.20 -44.62 -49.70
CA GLU A 457 17.47 -44.12 -48.54
C GLU A 457 18.45 -43.88 -47.39
N VAL A 458 18.52 -42.64 -46.94
CA VAL A 458 19.31 -42.25 -45.77
C VAL A 458 18.37 -42.07 -44.59
N GLU A 459 18.65 -42.76 -43.49
CA GLU A 459 17.94 -42.52 -42.23
C GLU A 459 18.29 -41.11 -41.75
N VAL A 460 17.27 -40.31 -41.46
CA VAL A 460 17.44 -38.93 -41.00
C VAL A 460 16.80 -38.75 -39.64
N LYS A 461 17.40 -37.88 -38.84
CA LYS A 461 16.80 -37.37 -37.60
C LYS A 461 16.25 -35.98 -37.89
N THR A 462 14.93 -35.85 -37.79
CA THR A 462 14.22 -34.61 -38.08
C THR A 462 14.05 -33.77 -36.82
N GLY A 463 14.03 -32.45 -36.97
CA GLY A 463 13.82 -31.49 -35.90
C GLY A 463 12.56 -30.66 -36.10
N LEU A 464 12.71 -29.34 -36.00
CA LEU A 464 11.63 -28.35 -36.14
C LEU A 464 10.89 -28.51 -37.48
N GLN A 465 9.56 -28.55 -37.42
CA GLN A 465 8.70 -28.39 -38.59
C GLN A 465 8.31 -26.93 -38.69
N ALA A 466 8.80 -26.27 -39.74
CA ALA A 466 8.71 -24.84 -39.94
C ALA A 466 7.63 -24.48 -40.98
N ASP A 467 7.37 -23.19 -41.08
CA ASP A 467 6.45 -22.62 -42.05
C ASP A 467 6.88 -22.95 -43.49
N GLY A 468 5.93 -22.91 -44.43
CA GLY A 468 6.19 -23.30 -45.82
C GLY A 468 6.39 -24.82 -46.03
N GLY A 469 6.16 -25.63 -45.00
CA GLY A 469 6.23 -27.09 -45.07
C GLY A 469 7.65 -27.64 -45.07
N LEU A 470 8.60 -26.87 -44.54
CA LEU A 470 10.00 -27.27 -44.37
C LEU A 470 10.21 -28.02 -43.05
N VAL A 471 11.16 -28.94 -43.04
CA VAL A 471 11.53 -29.71 -41.85
C VAL A 471 13.04 -29.68 -41.68
N GLU A 472 13.48 -29.35 -40.48
CA GLU A 472 14.88 -29.38 -40.07
C GLU A 472 15.44 -30.81 -40.11
N ILE A 473 16.64 -30.95 -40.63
CA ILE A 473 17.42 -32.19 -40.60
C ILE A 473 18.59 -31.99 -39.62
N ILE A 474 18.53 -32.70 -38.49
CA ILE A 474 19.54 -32.66 -37.43
C ILE A 474 20.72 -33.58 -37.80
N GLU A 475 20.41 -34.77 -38.32
CA GLU A 475 21.40 -35.79 -38.70
C GLU A 475 20.95 -36.52 -39.97
N GLY A 476 21.94 -36.98 -40.75
CA GLY A 476 21.75 -37.88 -41.89
C GLY A 476 22.00 -37.25 -43.26
N LEU A 477 21.89 -35.93 -43.41
CA LEU A 477 22.14 -35.24 -44.68
C LEU A 477 23.24 -34.19 -44.56
N ASN A 478 23.91 -33.94 -45.69
CA ASN A 478 24.89 -32.88 -45.86
C ASN A 478 24.34 -31.78 -46.77
N GLU A 479 24.87 -30.58 -46.60
CA GLU A 479 24.57 -29.43 -47.45
C GLU A 479 24.94 -29.71 -48.92
N GLY A 480 24.09 -29.30 -49.85
CA GLY A 480 24.27 -29.48 -51.29
C GLY A 480 23.85 -30.85 -51.83
N GLN A 481 23.31 -31.76 -51.01
CA GLN A 481 22.74 -33.01 -51.50
C GLN A 481 21.38 -32.78 -52.18
N GLU A 482 21.12 -33.45 -53.30
CA GLU A 482 19.79 -33.44 -53.92
C GLU A 482 18.91 -34.55 -53.33
N VAL A 483 17.73 -34.15 -52.86
CA VAL A 483 16.75 -35.06 -52.26
C VAL A 483 15.48 -35.13 -53.09
N ILE A 484 14.86 -36.31 -53.15
CA ILE A 484 13.65 -36.53 -53.93
C ILE A 484 12.42 -36.06 -53.14
N ILE A 485 11.68 -35.09 -53.68
CA ILE A 485 10.42 -34.59 -53.11
C ILE A 485 9.19 -35.33 -53.66
N TYR A 486 9.24 -35.78 -54.91
CA TYR A 486 8.11 -36.46 -55.55
C TYR A 486 8.60 -37.40 -56.65
N ILE A 487 7.97 -38.58 -56.76
CA ILE A 487 8.17 -39.56 -57.83
C ILE A 487 6.80 -39.78 -58.46
N LYS A 488 6.60 -39.29 -59.69
CA LYS A 488 5.33 -39.44 -60.43
C LYS A 488 5.36 -40.61 -61.38
#